data_AF-A0A0G4L999-F1
#
_entry.id   AF-A0A0G4L999-F1
#
_cell.length_a   1.000
_cell.length_b   1.000
_cell.length_c   1.000
_cell.angle_alpha   90.00
_cell.angle_beta   90.00
_cell.angle_gamma   90.00
#
_symmetry.space_group_name_H-M   'P 1'
#
loop_
_entity.id
_entity.type
_entity.pdbx_description
1 polymer ?
#
loop_
_entity_poly.entity_id
_entity_poly.type
_entity_poly.pdbx_seq_one_letter_code
_entity_poly.pdbx_strand_id
1 'polypeptide(L)'
;MVANQMLHDLYPESITIAEDVSGMPALCVPLSLGGLGFDYRLAMAIPDMWIKILKEQQDEEWDIGNICFTLTNRRHGEKTIAYAESHDQA
;
A
#
# COMPACT_ATOMS: atom_id res chain seq x y z
N MET A 1 -1.29 -16.14 -6.32
CA MET A 1 -1.04 -17.45 -5.65
C MET A 1 0.02 -18.25 -6.40
N VAL A 2 -0.30 -18.90 -7.54
CA VAL A 2 0.69 -19.73 -8.27
C VAL A 2 1.90 -18.94 -8.75
N ALA A 3 1.69 -17.73 -9.29
CA ALA A 3 2.78 -16.88 -9.77
C ALA A 3 3.78 -16.48 -8.66
N ASN A 4 3.29 -15.97 -7.53
CA ASN A 4 4.14 -15.61 -6.39
C ASN A 4 4.89 -16.83 -5.85
N GLN A 5 4.19 -17.96 -5.64
CA GLN A 5 4.84 -19.18 -5.17
C GLN A 5 5.96 -19.63 -6.10
N MET A 6 5.70 -19.67 -7.41
CA MET A 6 6.70 -20.02 -8.42
C MET A 6 7.90 -19.05 -8.41
N LEU A 7 7.66 -17.74 -8.33
CA LEU A 7 8.73 -16.74 -8.33
C LEU A 7 9.62 -16.88 -7.11
N HIS A 8 9.04 -17.02 -5.92
CA HIS A 8 9.81 -17.15 -4.68
C HIS A 8 10.48 -18.54 -4.54
N ASP A 9 9.95 -19.60 -5.15
CA ASP A 9 10.60 -20.91 -5.20
C ASP A 9 11.83 -20.91 -6.13
N LEU A 10 11.72 -20.25 -7.30
CA LEU A 10 12.80 -20.20 -8.29
C LEU A 10 13.84 -19.12 -7.97
N TYR A 11 13.39 -17.99 -7.43
CA TYR A 11 14.19 -16.79 -7.18
C TYR A 11 13.79 -16.18 -5.83
N PRO A 12 14.31 -16.71 -4.71
CA PRO A 12 13.90 -16.32 -3.35
C PRO A 12 14.06 -14.82 -3.04
N GLU A 13 14.98 -14.14 -3.73
CA GLU A 13 15.24 -12.70 -3.57
C GLU A 13 14.34 -11.80 -4.44
N SER A 14 13.45 -12.38 -5.26
CA SER A 14 12.50 -11.60 -6.06
C SER A 14 11.50 -10.89 -5.18
N ILE A 15 11.18 -9.66 -5.54
CA ILE A 15 10.16 -8.86 -4.87
C ILE A 15 8.95 -8.73 -5.79
N THR A 16 7.77 -9.09 -5.29
CA THR A 16 6.50 -8.87 -5.99
C THR A 16 5.66 -7.81 -5.29
N ILE A 17 5.13 -6.87 -6.07
CA ILE A 17 4.35 -5.73 -5.57
C ILE A 17 2.96 -5.80 -6.18
N ALA A 18 1.93 -5.71 -5.34
CA ALA A 18 0.54 -5.59 -5.80
C ALA A 18 0.09 -4.13 -5.83
N GLU A 19 -0.42 -3.72 -6.99
CA GLU A 19 -1.23 -2.52 -7.13
C GLU A 19 -2.70 -2.90 -6.90
N ASP A 20 -3.17 -2.69 -5.67
CA ASP A 20 -4.55 -2.97 -5.25
C ASP A 20 -5.10 -1.82 -4.41
N VAL A 21 -6.10 -1.15 -4.97
CA VAL A 21 -6.81 -0.04 -4.33
C VAL A 21 -7.82 -0.54 -3.28
N SER A 22 -8.30 -1.79 -3.39
CA SER A 22 -9.36 -2.32 -2.52
C SER A 22 -8.91 -2.51 -1.07
N GLY A 23 -7.62 -2.77 -0.85
CA GLY A 23 -7.11 -3.09 0.48
C GLY A 23 -7.44 -4.51 0.91
N MET A 24 -7.46 -5.45 -0.04
CA MET A 24 -7.79 -6.85 0.22
C MET A 24 -6.92 -7.43 1.34
N PRO A 25 -7.52 -7.94 2.44
CA PRO A 25 -6.76 -8.60 3.51
C PRO A 25 -5.98 -9.81 3.00
N ALA A 26 -4.81 -10.06 3.58
CA ALA A 26 -3.95 -11.22 3.26
C ALA A 26 -3.37 -11.23 1.83
N LEU A 27 -3.46 -10.11 1.10
CA LEU A 27 -2.81 -9.94 -0.20
C LEU A 27 -1.28 -10.10 -0.07
N CYS A 28 -0.70 -9.52 1.00
CA CYS A 28 0.73 -9.56 1.27
C CYS A 28 1.13 -10.59 2.35
N VAL A 29 0.34 -11.65 2.48
CA VAL A 29 0.58 -12.73 3.45
C VAL A 29 1.02 -14.00 2.68
N PRO A 30 1.94 -14.82 3.24
CA PRO A 30 2.37 -16.06 2.59
C PRO A 30 1.23 -17.02 2.26
N LEU A 31 1.41 -17.79 1.20
CA LEU A 31 0.42 -18.77 0.74
C LEU A 31 0.14 -19.86 1.79
N SER A 32 1.16 -20.25 2.57
CA SER A 32 1.03 -21.23 3.67
C SER A 32 0.07 -20.80 4.78
N LEU A 33 -0.23 -19.50 4.88
CA LEU A 33 -1.20 -18.91 5.81
C LEU A 33 -2.52 -18.54 5.11
N GLY A 34 -2.71 -18.93 3.85
CA GLY A 34 -3.91 -18.62 3.05
C GLY A 34 -3.87 -17.26 2.35
N GLY A 35 -2.73 -16.57 2.35
CA GLY A 35 -2.57 -15.31 1.62
C GLY A 35 -2.22 -15.46 0.14
N LEU A 36 -2.06 -14.33 -0.56
CA LEU A 36 -1.76 -14.33 -1.99
C LEU A 36 -0.26 -14.29 -2.33
N GLY A 37 0.59 -14.04 -1.34
CA GLY A 37 2.05 -14.15 -1.42
C GLY A 37 2.76 -12.95 -2.03
N PHE A 38 2.14 -11.77 -2.11
CA PHE A 38 2.88 -10.56 -2.49
C PHE A 38 3.80 -10.09 -1.35
N ASP A 39 4.93 -9.48 -1.70
CA ASP A 39 5.84 -8.91 -0.70
C ASP A 39 5.34 -7.56 -0.20
N TYR A 40 4.80 -6.74 -1.09
CA TYR A 40 4.33 -5.39 -0.78
C TYR A 40 3.02 -5.08 -1.51
N ARG A 41 2.27 -4.12 -0.96
CA ARG A 41 1.22 -3.41 -1.69
C ARG A 41 1.45 -1.91 -1.70
N LEU A 42 0.88 -1.23 -2.69
CA LEU A 42 0.90 0.23 -2.77
C LEU A 42 -0.06 0.85 -1.73
N ALA A 43 0.40 1.87 -0.99
CA ALA A 43 -0.42 2.63 -0.04
C ALA A 43 -1.20 3.75 -0.75
N MET A 44 -2.12 3.36 -1.63
CA MET A 44 -2.77 4.26 -2.60
C MET A 44 -3.65 5.36 -1.98
N ALA A 45 -4.03 5.25 -0.70
CA ALA A 45 -4.78 6.29 0.01
C ALA A 45 -3.93 7.53 0.39
N ILE A 46 -2.59 7.41 0.42
CA ILE A 46 -1.70 8.51 0.83
C ILE A 46 -1.74 9.66 -0.21
N PRO A 47 -1.58 9.41 -1.53
CA PRO A 47 -1.71 10.47 -2.53
C PRO A 47 -3.08 11.16 -2.53
N ASP A 48 -4.17 10.40 -2.36
CA ASP A 48 -5.54 10.96 -2.33
C ASP A 48 -5.72 11.95 -1.18
N MET A 49 -5.15 11.63 -0.01
CA MET A 49 -5.13 12.54 1.14
C MET A 49 -4.40 13.84 0.81
N TRP A 50 -3.22 13.77 0.19
CA TRP A 50 -2.47 14.97 -0.19
C TRP A 50 -3.20 15.80 -1.23
N ILE A 51 -3.81 15.18 -2.25
CA ILE A 51 -4.65 15.89 -3.22
C ILE A 51 -5.77 16.64 -2.51
N LYS A 52 -6.50 15.97 -1.61
CA LYS A 52 -7.64 16.55 -0.92
C LYS A 52 -7.23 17.76 -0.09
N ILE A 53 -6.20 17.60 0.73
CA ILE A 53 -5.69 18.67 1.61
C ILE A 53 -5.22 19.87 0.77
N LEU A 54 -4.44 19.64 -0.30
CA LEU A 54 -3.89 20.72 -1.13
C LEU A 54 -4.94 21.42 -2.01
N LYS A 55 -6.03 20.75 -2.38
CA LYS A 55 -7.08 21.33 -3.24
C LYS A 55 -8.24 21.96 -2.47
N GLU A 56 -8.56 21.44 -1.30
CA GLU A 56 -9.83 21.74 -0.62
C GLU A 56 -9.66 22.48 0.71
N GLN A 57 -8.44 22.61 1.26
CA GLN A 57 -8.21 23.15 2.61
C GLN A 57 -7.14 24.23 2.62
N GLN A 58 -7.30 25.23 3.49
CA GLN A 58 -6.21 26.16 3.83
C GLN A 58 -5.24 25.49 4.82
N ASP A 59 -4.00 25.98 4.88
CA ASP A 59 -2.94 25.39 5.71
C ASP A 59 -3.33 25.28 7.20
N GLU A 60 -4.09 26.25 7.72
CA GLU A 60 -4.54 26.28 9.12
C GLU A 60 -5.65 25.26 9.42
N GLU A 61 -6.30 24.70 8.38
CA GLU A 61 -7.38 23.72 8.49
C GLU A 61 -6.88 22.27 8.48
N TRP A 62 -5.57 22.06 8.28
CA TRP A 62 -4.99 20.73 8.16
C TRP A 62 -5.13 19.93 9.46
N ASP A 63 -5.87 18.83 9.39
CA ASP A 63 -5.99 17.87 10.49
C ASP A 63 -4.75 16.96 10.55
N ILE A 64 -3.80 17.34 11.40
CA ILE A 64 -2.57 16.58 11.66
C ILE A 64 -2.88 15.15 12.17
N GLY A 65 -3.96 14.98 12.93
CA GLY A 65 -4.40 13.67 13.42
C GLY A 65 -4.81 12.76 12.27
N ASN A 66 -5.59 13.28 11.32
CA ASN A 66 -5.98 12.55 10.11
C ASN A 66 -4.79 12.24 9.20
N ILE A 67 -3.81 13.15 9.08
CA ILE A 67 -2.56 12.90 8.35
C ILE A 67 -1.80 11.73 8.97
N CYS A 68 -1.55 11.78 10.29
CA CYS A 68 -0.89 10.69 11.01
C CYS A 68 -1.66 9.38 10.88
N PHE A 69 -2.98 9.41 11.00
CA PHE A 69 -3.83 8.23 10.84
C PHE A 69 -3.66 7.63 9.44
N THR A 70 -3.81 8.41 8.37
CA THR A 70 -3.69 7.90 6.99
C THR A 70 -2.32 7.30 6.72
N LEU A 71 -1.24 7.94 7.17
CA LEU A 71 0.13 7.46 6.98
C LEU A 71 0.44 6.17 7.76
N THR A 72 -0.28 5.91 8.86
CA THR A 72 -0.01 4.77 9.76
C THR A 72 -1.07 3.69 9.75
N ASN A 73 -2.23 3.93 9.13
CA ASN A 73 -3.36 3.00 9.04
C ASN A 73 -3.06 1.87 8.05
N ARG A 74 -2.26 0.90 8.51
CA ARG A 74 -1.85 -0.28 7.74
C ARG A 74 -1.89 -1.52 8.61
N ARG A 75 -2.05 -2.67 7.96
CA ARG A 75 -2.14 -3.97 8.65
C ARG A 75 -0.77 -4.41 9.12
N HIS A 76 -0.63 -4.75 10.40
CA HIS A 76 0.60 -5.34 10.91
C HIS A 76 0.88 -6.67 10.20
N GLY A 77 2.12 -6.89 9.79
CA GLY A 77 2.53 -8.07 9.01
C GLY A 77 2.35 -7.94 7.50
N GLU A 78 1.69 -6.89 6.99
CA GLU A 78 1.59 -6.61 5.55
C GLU A 78 2.44 -5.38 5.21
N LYS A 79 3.48 -5.57 4.40
CA LYS A 79 4.38 -4.47 4.02
C LYS A 79 3.72 -3.59 2.96
N THR A 80 3.96 -2.30 3.04
CA THR A 80 3.36 -1.28 2.17
C THR A 80 4.44 -0.36 1.63
N ILE A 81 4.33 0.03 0.36
CA ILE A 81 5.15 1.09 -0.23
C ILE A 81 4.35 2.38 -0.19
N ALA A 82 4.87 3.37 0.55
CA ALA A 82 4.29 4.69 0.65
C ALA A 82 4.93 5.63 -0.38
N TYR A 83 4.13 6.52 -0.94
CA TYR A 83 4.53 7.53 -1.90
C TYR A 83 3.58 8.73 -1.78
N ALA A 84 4.10 9.93 -2.01
CA ALA A 84 3.33 11.18 -1.84
C ALA A 84 2.42 11.45 -3.04
N GLU A 85 2.86 11.07 -4.24
CA GLU A 85 2.18 11.29 -5.51
C GLU A 85 2.45 10.12 -6.48
N SER A 86 1.52 9.87 -7.40
CA SER A 86 1.61 8.80 -8.41
C SER A 86 1.84 9.35 -9.82
N HIS A 87 2.20 8.46 -10.74
CA HIS A 87 2.39 8.82 -12.15
C HIS A 87 1.07 9.19 -12.86
N ASP A 88 -0.08 8.75 -12.37
CA ASP A 88 -1.40 9.14 -12.92
C ASP A 88 -1.76 10.60 -12.61
N GLN A 89 -1.06 11.22 -11.66
CA GLN A 89 -1.28 12.60 -11.24
C GLN A 89 -0.40 13.60 -12.02
N ALA A 90 0.52 13.10 -12.86
CA ALA A 90 1.48 13.88 -13.64
C ALA A 90 0.92 14.36 -14.98
#